data_AF-A0A645D7C1-F1
#
_entry.id   AF-A0A645D7C1-F1
#
_cell.length_a   1.000
_cell.length_b   1.000
_cell.length_c   1.000
_cell.angle_alpha   90.00
_cell.angle_beta   90.00
_cell.angle_gamma   90.00
#
_symmetry.space_group_name_H-M   'P 1'
#
loop_
_entity.id
_entity.type
_entity.pdbx_description
1 polymer ?
#
loop_
_entity_poly.entity_id
_entity_poly.type
_entity_poly.pdbx_seq_one_letter_code
_entity_poly.pdbx_strand_id
1 'polypeptide(L)'
;MTEDQTYVDYLYKSGQITEDEMKTHPKRHVLLNALGVYPSVNVDIKTIEYSHESLLLCSDGLYNNVSPLDIESISKTDDAPEQKCESLIKIANANGGSDNIAVVYWEVIE
;
A
#
# COMPACT_ATOMS: atom_id res chain seq x y z
N MET A 1 -5.95 4.25 7.46
CA MET A 1 -5.47 2.97 6.89
C MET A 1 -6.56 2.35 6.02
N THR A 2 -6.16 1.74 4.91
CA THR A 2 -7.04 1.14 3.89
C THR A 2 -6.96 -0.39 3.93
N GLU A 3 -7.92 -1.04 3.28
CA GLU A 3 -7.92 -2.49 3.09
C GLU A 3 -8.02 -2.77 1.59
N ASP A 4 -7.22 -3.71 1.10
CA ASP A 4 -7.18 -4.05 -0.32
C ASP A 4 -8.50 -4.70 -0.75
N GLN A 5 -9.16 -4.12 -1.74
CA GLN A 5 -10.40 -4.67 -2.31
C GLN A 5 -10.08 -5.71 -3.41
N THR A 6 -9.27 -6.71 -3.06
CA THR A 6 -8.87 -7.81 -3.96
C THR A 6 -9.73 -9.06 -3.76
N TYR A 7 -9.74 -9.93 -4.77
CA TYR A 7 -10.44 -11.21 -4.72
C TYR A 7 -9.90 -12.11 -3.59
N VAL A 8 -8.59 -12.08 -3.36
CA VAL A 8 -7.96 -12.91 -2.33
C VAL A 8 -8.22 -12.40 -0.92
N ASP A 9 -8.30 -11.08 -0.73
CA ASP A 9 -8.75 -10.49 0.55
C ASP A 9 -10.18 -10.94 0.89
N TYR A 10 -11.08 -10.95 -0.10
CA TYR A 10 -12.44 -11.48 0.07
C TYR A 10 -12.45 -12.97 0.45
N LEU A 11 -11.64 -13.80 -0.20
CA LEU A 11 -11.55 -15.23 0.11
C LEU A 11 -11.01 -15.47 1.53
N TYR A 12 -9.98 -14.71 1.94
CA TYR A 12 -9.40 -14.78 3.27
C TYR A 12 -10.43 -14.39 4.35
N LYS A 13 -11.09 -13.24 4.18
CA LYS A 13 -12.12 -12.74 5.13
C LYS A 13 -13.34 -13.65 5.22
N SER A 14 -13.69 -14.37 4.16
CA SER A 14 -14.77 -15.37 4.17
C SER A 14 -14.34 -16.75 4.68
N GLY A 15 -13.08 -16.92 5.10
CA GLY A 15 -12.54 -18.16 5.63
C GLY A 15 -12.31 -19.26 4.58
N GLN A 16 -12.25 -18.90 3.30
CA GLN A 16 -12.07 -19.85 2.19
C GLN A 16 -10.60 -20.19 1.94
N ILE A 17 -9.69 -19.30 2.31
CA ILE A 17 -8.24 -19.50 2.21
C ILE A 17 -7.54 -19.01 3.48
N THR A 18 -6.34 -19.52 3.71
CA THR A 18 -5.40 -19.05 4.74
C THR A 18 -4.59 -17.83 4.27
N GLU A 19 -3.92 -17.15 5.20
CA GLU A 19 -3.05 -16.00 4.88
C GLU A 19 -1.87 -16.40 3.98
N ASP A 20 -1.31 -17.61 4.16
CA ASP A 20 -0.20 -18.11 3.33
C ASP A 20 -0.66 -18.43 1.90
N GLU A 21 -1.87 -18.98 1.76
CA GLU A 21 -2.50 -19.19 0.44
C GLU A 21 -2.80 -17.86 -0.25
N MET A 22 -3.24 -16.83 0.49
CA MET A 22 -3.49 -15.49 -0.04
C MET A 22 -2.25 -14.91 -0.75
N LYS A 23 -1.06 -15.05 -0.13
CA LYS A 23 0.22 -14.54 -0.66
C LYS A 23 0.64 -15.20 -1.97
N THR A 24 0.32 -16.48 -2.15
CA THR A 24 0.75 -17.29 -3.30
C THR A 24 -0.34 -17.53 -4.34
N HIS A 25 -1.57 -17.06 -4.09
CA HIS A 25 -2.72 -17.34 -4.93
C HIS A 25 -2.54 -16.80 -6.37
N PRO A 26 -2.90 -17.56 -7.41
CA PRO A 26 -2.73 -17.14 -8.80
C PRO A 26 -3.55 -15.90 -9.17
N LYS A 27 -4.62 -15.61 -8.42
CA LYS A 27 -5.49 -14.43 -8.61
C LYS A 27 -5.26 -13.32 -7.57
N ARG A 28 -4.09 -13.25 -6.92
CA ARG A 28 -3.81 -12.25 -5.88
C ARG A 28 -3.95 -10.79 -6.32
N HIS A 29 -3.75 -10.53 -7.61
CA HIS A 29 -3.85 -9.20 -8.21
C HIS A 29 -5.24 -8.85 -8.78
N VAL A 30 -6.24 -9.72 -8.61
CA VAL A 30 -7.59 -9.47 -9.14
C VAL A 30 -8.33 -8.50 -8.23
N LEU A 31 -8.62 -7.30 -8.73
CA LEU A 31 -9.41 -6.29 -8.04
C LEU A 31 -10.91 -6.61 -8.13
N LEU A 32 -11.65 -6.40 -7.05
CA LEU A 32 -13.11 -6.52 -7.01
C LEU A 32 -13.82 -5.18 -7.30
N ASN A 33 -13.11 -4.07 -7.13
CA ASN A 33 -13.65 -2.74 -7.30
C ASN A 33 -12.63 -1.86 -8.02
N ALA A 34 -13.08 -1.18 -9.07
CA ALA A 34 -12.24 -0.29 -9.87
C ALA A 34 -13.12 0.78 -10.54
N LEU A 35 -12.60 2.01 -10.60
CA LEU A 35 -13.27 3.11 -11.28
C LEU A 35 -13.39 2.82 -12.79
N GLY A 36 -14.55 3.11 -13.37
CA GLY A 36 -14.81 2.95 -14.80
C GLY A 36 -15.25 1.55 -15.25
N VAL A 37 -15.28 0.56 -14.34
CA VAL A 37 -15.79 -0.79 -14.66
C VAL A 37 -17.31 -0.88 -14.53
N TYR A 38 -17.88 -0.17 -13.54
CA TYR A 38 -19.32 -0.18 -13.26
C TYR A 38 -19.91 1.24 -13.36
N PRO A 39 -21.22 1.39 -13.65
CA PRO A 39 -21.88 2.70 -13.74
C PRO A 39 -21.85 3.51 -12.44
N SER A 40 -21.71 2.83 -11.30
CA SER A 40 -21.58 3.42 -9.97
C SER A 40 -20.36 2.84 -9.27
N VAL A 41 -19.62 3.69 -8.56
CA VAL A 41 -18.51 3.25 -7.71
C VAL A 41 -18.97 3.12 -6.26
N ASN A 42 -18.56 2.04 -5.61
CA ASN A 42 -18.64 1.93 -4.16
C ASN A 42 -17.28 2.36 -3.59
N VAL A 43 -17.24 3.33 -2.68
CA VAL A 43 -15.98 3.85 -2.12
C VAL A 43 -16.02 3.67 -0.61
N ASP A 44 -14.95 3.12 -0.04
CA ASP A 44 -14.76 3.10 1.41
C ASP A 44 -14.28 4.48 1.88
N ILE A 45 -15.03 5.10 2.79
CA ILE A 45 -14.73 6.43 3.33
C ILE A 45 -14.51 6.28 4.83
N LYS A 46 -13.29 6.62 5.26
CA LYS A 46 -12.90 6.63 6.68
C LYS A 46 -12.46 8.04 7.07
N THR A 47 -12.98 8.54 8.18
CA THR A 47 -12.51 9.77 8.84
C THR A 47 -11.63 9.37 10.02
N ILE A 48 -10.42 9.90 10.07
CA ILE A 48 -9.43 9.58 11.09
C ILE A 48 -9.00 10.90 11.75
N GLU A 49 -8.96 10.93 13.08
CA GLU A 49 -8.42 12.07 13.81
C GLU A 49 -6.89 12.13 13.62
N TYR A 50 -6.37 13.31 13.32
CA TYR A 50 -4.96 13.45 13.02
C TYR A 50 -4.10 13.55 14.29
N SER A 51 -3.17 12.60 14.46
CA SER A 51 -2.33 12.45 15.66
C SER A 51 -0.89 12.96 15.51
N HIS A 52 -0.59 13.87 14.56
CA HIS A 52 0.78 14.35 14.27
C HIS A 52 1.74 13.27 13.74
N GLU A 53 1.22 12.10 13.35
CA GLU A 53 1.99 11.03 12.73
C GLU A 53 2.25 11.29 11.23
N SER A 54 3.26 10.63 10.68
CA SER A 54 3.50 10.62 9.24
C SER A 54 2.44 9.77 8.52
N LEU A 55 1.96 10.21 7.36
CA LEU A 55 1.05 9.49 6.48
C LEU A 55 1.76 9.07 5.19
N LEU A 56 1.57 7.81 4.81
CA LEU A 56 2.04 7.25 3.55
C LEU A 56 0.83 6.78 2.73
N LEU A 57 0.72 7.27 1.50
CA LEU A 57 -0.13 6.72 0.46
C LEU A 57 0.77 6.17 -0.63
N CYS A 58 0.50 4.95 -1.11
CA CYS A 58 1.31 4.32 -2.14
C CYS A 58 0.50 3.40 -3.03
N SER A 59 1.05 3.10 -4.21
CA SER A 59 0.57 1.98 -5.03
C SER A 59 1.07 0.63 -4.50
N ASP A 60 0.47 -0.45 -4.98
CA ASP A 60 0.91 -1.83 -4.78
C ASP A 60 2.32 -2.12 -5.29
N GLY A 61 2.78 -1.38 -6.30
CA GLY A 61 4.18 -1.37 -6.71
C GLY A 61 5.16 -1.07 -5.57
N LEU A 62 4.77 -0.29 -4.54
CA LEU A 62 5.62 -0.06 -3.37
C LEU A 62 5.56 -1.23 -2.38
N TYR A 63 4.39 -1.51 -1.79
CA TYR A 63 4.29 -2.42 -0.65
C TYR A 63 4.51 -3.90 -1.02
N ASN A 64 4.45 -4.26 -2.32
CA ASN A 64 4.86 -5.58 -2.79
C ASN A 64 6.39 -5.74 -2.86
N ASN A 65 7.15 -4.64 -2.96
CA ASN A 65 8.60 -4.66 -3.12
C ASN A 65 9.36 -4.10 -1.90
N VAL A 66 8.69 -3.45 -0.95
CA VAL A 66 9.30 -2.85 0.24
C VAL A 66 8.60 -3.37 1.48
N SER A 67 9.37 -3.88 2.45
CA SER A 67 8.78 -4.44 3.66
C SER A 67 8.24 -3.35 4.60
N PRO A 68 7.23 -3.64 5.44
CA PRO A 68 6.76 -2.69 6.44
C PRO A 68 7.88 -2.19 7.38
N LEU A 69 8.87 -3.04 7.68
CA LEU A 69 10.02 -2.68 8.52
C LEU A 69 10.94 -1.68 7.83
N ASP A 70 11.17 -1.83 6.52
CA ASP A 70 11.96 -0.87 5.75
C ASP A 70 11.24 0.48 5.62
N ILE A 71 9.92 0.45 5.41
CA ILE A 71 9.09 1.66 5.40
C ILE A 71 9.18 2.39 6.74
N GLU A 72 9.05 1.65 7.86
CA GLU A 72 9.17 2.21 9.21
C GLU A 72 10.58 2.73 9.50
N SER A 73 11.62 2.06 9.00
CA SER A 73 13.00 2.52 9.13
C SER A 73 13.20 3.85 8.41
N ILE A 74 12.63 4.02 7.21
CA ILE A 74 12.74 5.27 6.44
C ILE A 74 11.94 6.39 7.10
N SER A 75 10.74 6.10 7.59
CA SER A 75 9.89 7.13 8.23
C SER A 75 10.52 7.73 9.48
N LYS A 76 11.38 6.99 10.18
CA LYS A 76 12.10 7.43 11.38
C LYS A 76 13.40 8.19 11.12
N THR A 77 13.78 8.39 9.86
CA THR A 77 14.95 9.20 9.51
C THR A 77 14.66 10.70 9.67
N ASP A 78 15.71 11.49 9.89
CA ASP A 78 15.65 12.96 9.89
C ASP A 78 15.71 13.55 8.47
N ASP A 79 15.58 12.69 7.44
CA ASP A 79 15.59 13.11 6.04
C ASP A 79 14.31 13.89 5.69
N ALA A 80 14.40 14.77 4.70
CA ALA A 80 13.25 15.50 4.19
C ALA A 80 12.21 14.53 3.54
N PRO A 81 10.91 14.89 3.53
CA PRO A 81 9.86 14.07 2.92
C PRO A 81 10.17 13.59 1.50
N GLU A 82 10.81 14.45 0.70
CA GLU A 82 11.21 14.14 -0.66
C GLU A 82 12.27 13.03 -0.71
N GLN A 83 13.26 13.09 0.19
CA GLN A 83 14.33 12.10 0.28
C GLN A 83 13.80 10.75 0.80
N LYS A 84 12.83 10.77 1.71
CA LYS A 84 12.10 9.57 2.15
C LYS A 84 11.37 8.91 0.98
N CYS A 85 10.66 9.69 0.16
CA CYS A 85 10.00 9.20 -1.06
C CYS A 85 11.02 8.58 -2.04
N GLU A 86 12.13 9.27 -2.29
CA GLU A 86 13.19 8.77 -3.19
C GLU A 86 13.80 7.46 -2.67
N SER A 87 14.03 7.35 -1.36
CA SER A 87 14.56 6.15 -0.71
C SER A 87 13.60 4.97 -0.85
N LEU A 88 12.31 5.17 -0.61
CA LEU A 88 11.27 4.16 -0.79
C LEU A 88 11.23 3.64 -2.24
N ILE A 89 11.22 4.55 -3.22
CA ILE A 89 11.23 4.20 -4.64
C ILE A 89 12.52 3.45 -5.01
N LYS A 90 13.67 3.86 -4.47
CA LYS A 90 14.96 3.22 -4.74
C LYS A 90 15.01 1.79 -4.20
N ILE A 91 14.51 1.54 -2.98
CA ILE A 91 14.43 0.19 -2.42
C ILE A 91 13.47 -0.68 -3.24
N ALA A 92 12.29 -0.18 -3.59
CA ALA A 92 11.33 -0.91 -4.41
C ALA A 92 11.92 -1.34 -5.76
N ASN A 93 12.64 -0.44 -6.42
CA ASN A 93 13.34 -0.75 -7.67
C ASN A 93 14.48 -1.75 -7.47
N ALA A 94 15.26 -1.62 -6.38
CA ALA A 94 16.34 -2.56 -6.07
C ALA A 94 15.83 -3.98 -5.77
N ASN A 95 14.62 -4.09 -5.22
CA ASN A 95 13.96 -5.37 -4.93
C ASN A 95 13.23 -5.98 -6.13
N GLY A 96 13.32 -5.37 -7.31
CA GLY A 96 12.86 -5.94 -8.58
C GLY A 96 12.04 -4.99 -9.44
N GLY A 97 11.45 -3.94 -8.86
CA GLY A 97 10.68 -2.94 -9.62
C GLY A 97 9.58 -3.56 -10.47
N SER A 98 8.83 -4.50 -9.89
CA SER A 98 7.90 -5.37 -10.63
C SER A 98 6.66 -4.66 -11.19
N ASP A 99 6.39 -3.43 -10.75
CA ASP A 99 5.25 -2.62 -11.19
C ASP A 99 5.56 -1.11 -11.10
N ASN A 100 4.64 -0.27 -11.55
CA ASN A 100 4.69 1.17 -11.37
C ASN A 100 4.58 1.55 -9.89
N ILE A 101 5.52 2.37 -9.43
CA ILE A 101 5.62 2.80 -8.05
C ILE A 101 5.17 4.26 -7.98
N ALA A 102 4.13 4.51 -7.18
CA ALA A 102 3.68 5.85 -6.81
C ALA A 102 3.69 5.98 -5.29
N VAL A 103 4.18 7.12 -4.79
CA VAL A 103 4.33 7.40 -3.36
C VAL A 103 3.92 8.85 -3.10
N VAL A 104 3.12 9.05 -2.05
CA VAL A 104 2.85 10.35 -1.44
C VAL A 104 3.14 10.21 0.05
N TYR A 105 4.05 11.03 0.54
CA TYR A 105 4.44 11.06 1.94
C TYR A 105 4.09 12.42 2.53
N TRP A 106 3.55 12.42 3.74
CA TRP A 106 3.21 13.64 4.45
C TRP A 106 3.58 13.52 5.92
N GLU A 107 4.24 14.54 6.44
CA GLU A 107 4.61 14.66 7.85
C GLU A 107 4.58 16.12 8.26
N VAL A 108 4.46 16.36 9.57
CA VAL A 108 4.58 17.70 10.14
C VAL A 108 6.05 18.02 10.28
N ILE A 109 6.47 19.16 9.73
CA ILE A 109 7.81 19.70 9.90
C ILE A 109 7.74 20.67 11.08
N GLU A 110 8.54 20.41 12.12
CA GLU A 110 8.77 21.34 13.24
C GLU A 110 9.82 22.40 12.90
#